data_AF-A0A2V4AGE0-F1
#
_entry.id   AF-A0A2V4AGE0-F1
#
_cell.length_a   1.000
_cell.length_b   1.000
_cell.length_c   1.000
_cell.angle_alpha   90.00
_cell.angle_beta   90.00
_cell.angle_gamma   90.00
#
_symmetry.space_group_name_H-M   'P 1'
#
loop_
_entity.id
_entity.type
_entity.pdbx_description
1 polymer ?
#
loop_
_entity_poly.entity_id
_entity_poly.type
_entity_poly.pdbx_seq_one_letter_code
_entity_poly.pdbx_strand_id
1 'polypeptide(L)' 'MQLMRQRQYDVVWLKARTDQDTIWRAEFVVLATEDDVQLLVRRLNRLPCVLRVLPWFSGGTSA' A
#
# COMPACT_ATOMS: atom_id res chain seq x y z
N MET A 1 -3.91 8.17 6.70
CA MET A 1 -2.46 8.26 7.03
C MET A 1 -2.08 7.68 8.41
N GLN A 2 -3.02 7.42 9.34
CA GLN A 2 -2.70 6.88 10.68
C GLN A 2 -2.23 5.41 10.69
N LEU A 3 -2.76 4.52 9.84
CA LEU A 3 -2.46 3.08 9.87
C LEU A 3 -0.98 2.76 9.56
N MET A 4 -0.37 3.48 8.62
CA MET A 4 1.04 3.30 8.24
C MET A 4 1.98 3.69 9.39
N ARG A 5 1.70 4.83 10.04
CA ARG A 5 2.48 5.35 11.17
C ARG A 5 2.37 4.48 12.42
N GLN A 6 1.20 3.91 12.70
CA GLN A 6 0.99 3.06 13.89
C GLN A 6 1.81 1.77 13.90
N ARG A 7 2.25 1.30 12.72
CA ARG A 7 3.01 0.05 12.56
C ARG A 7 4.43 0.27 12.07
N GLN A 8 4.89 1.53 12.03
CA GLN A 8 6.23 1.91 11.58
C GLN A 8 6.58 1.34 10.19
N TYR A 9 5.60 1.29 9.28
CA TYR A 9 5.91 0.96 7.89
C TYR A 9 6.75 2.08 7.30
N ASP A 10 7.95 1.74 6.83
CA ASP A 10 8.86 2.69 6.20
C ASP A 10 8.40 2.96 4.76
N VAL A 11 7.61 4.02 4.60
CA VAL A 11 7.07 4.46 3.31
C VAL A 11 8.11 5.34 2.62
N VAL A 12 8.79 4.78 1.63
CA VAL A 12 9.87 5.45 0.89
C VAL A 12 9.32 6.44 -0.13
N TRP A 13 8.15 6.15 -0.67
CA TRP A 13 7.53 6.97 -1.69
C TRP A 13 6.01 6.83 -1.65
N LEU A 14 5.31 7.93 -1.91
CA LEU A 14 3.86 7.96 -2.02
C LEU A 14 3.45 9.01 -3.05
N LYS A 15 2.60 8.62 -3.98
CA LYS A 15 1.96 9.50 -4.97
C LYS A 15 0.48 9.21 -5.01
N ALA A 16 -0.33 10.25 -4.91
CA ALA A 16 -1.76 10.18 -5.09
C ALA A 16 -2.16 11.03 -6.30
N ARG A 17 -3.08 10.53 -7.12
CA ARG A 17 -3.73 11.27 -8.20
C ARG A 17 -5.21 10.97 -8.23
N THR A 18 -5.99 11.94 -8.65
CA THR A 18 -7.40 11.75 -8.98
C THR A 18 -7.49 11.01 -10.31
N ASP A 19 -8.20 9.89 -10.34
CA ASP A 19 -8.43 9.07 -11.55
C ASP A 19 -9.77 9.44 -12.22
N GLN A 20 -10.75 9.80 -11.40
CA GLN A 20 -12.06 10.38 -11.75
C GLN A 20 -12.45 11.34 -10.62
N ASP A 21 -13.38 12.28 -10.83
CA ASP A 21 -13.72 13.36 -9.88
C ASP A 21 -13.94 12.93 -8.41
N THR A 22 -14.26 11.65 -8.17
CA THR A 22 -14.45 11.07 -6.83
C THR A 22 -13.49 9.94 -6.46
N ILE A 23 -12.73 9.40 -7.41
CA ILE A 23 -11.85 8.23 -7.19
C ILE A 23 -10.40 8.67 -7.15
N TRP A 24 -9.72 8.31 -6.06
CA TRP A 24 -8.29 8.58 -5.87
C TRP A 24 -7.49 7.30 -6.04
N ARG A 25 -6.45 7.40 -6.86
CA ARG A 25 -5.43 6.36 -7.00
C ARG A 25 -4.19 6.76 -6.23
N ALA A 26 -3.82 5.96 -5.24
CA ALA A 26 -2.58 6.10 -4.49
C ALA A 26 -1.62 4.96 -4.83
N GLU A 27 -0.38 5.30 -5.13
CA GLU A 27 0.74 4.38 -5.30
C GLU A 27 1.75 4.69 -4.18
N PHE A 28 2.27 3.67 -3.52
CA PHE A 28 3.25 3.84 -2.47
C PHE A 28 4.24 2.68 -2.44
N VAL A 29 5.45 2.94 -1.98
CA VAL A 29 6.53 1.97 -1.82
C VAL A 29 6.83 1.85 -0.34
N VAL A 30 6.88 0.62 0.17
CA VAL A 30 7.23 0.31 1.56
C VAL A 30 8.39 -0.66 1.60
N LEU A 31 9.32 -0.46 2.54
CA LEU A 31 10.32 -1.47 2.88
C LEU A 31 9.75 -2.38 3.96
N ALA A 32 9.35 -3.59 3.57
CA ALA A 32 8.79 -4.59 4.47
C ALA A 32 9.00 -6.00 3.89
N THR A 33 8.83 -7.01 4.73
CA THR A 33 8.78 -8.40 4.28
C THR A 33 7.53 -8.66 3.42
N GLU A 34 7.54 -9.72 2.61
CA GLU A 34 6.36 -10.08 1.81
C GLU A 34 5.13 -10.34 2.71
N ASP A 35 5.31 -11.04 3.83
CA ASP A 35 4.23 -11.31 4.79
C ASP A 35 3.63 -10.03 5.38
N ASP A 36 4.48 -9.05 5.71
CA ASP A 36 4.06 -7.76 6.22
C ASP A 36 3.28 -6.95 5.17
N VAL A 37 3.71 -7.01 3.90
CA VAL A 37 3.00 -6.39 2.78
C VAL A 37 1.64 -7.06 2.57
N GLN A 38 1.57 -8.39 2.59
CA GLN A 38 0.31 -9.13 2.47
C GLN A 38 -0.66 -8.77 3.60
N LEU A 39 -0.17 -8.66 4.84
CA LEU A 39 -0.96 -8.23 5.98
C LEU A 39 -1.45 -6.78 5.83
N LEU A 40 -0.59 -5.88 5.36
CA LEU A 40 -0.92 -4.47 5.11
C LEU A 40 -2.01 -4.35 4.03
N VAL A 41 -1.88 -5.06 2.92
CA VAL A 41 -2.88 -5.10 1.83
C VAL A 41 -4.23 -5.58 2.34
N ARG A 42 -4.27 -6.67 3.12
CA ARG A 42 -5.52 -7.18 3.71
C ARG A 42 -6.18 -6.15 4.62
N ARG A 43 -5.39 -5.38 5.39
CA ARG A 43 -5.92 -4.33 6.27
C ARG A 43 -6.43 -3.13 5.49
N LEU A 44 -5.69 -2.66 4.49
CA LEU A 44 -6.10 -1.53 3.66
C LEU A 44 -7.39 -1.86 2.89
N ASN A 45 -7.52 -3.07 2.35
CA ASN A 45 -8.74 -3.54 1.67
C ASN A 45 -9.97 -3.69 2.60
N ARG A 46 -9.80 -3.60 3.93
CA ARG A 46 -10.91 -3.58 4.88
C ARG A 46 -11.37 -2.16 5.23
N LEU A 47 -10.67 -1.13 4.78
CA LEU A 47 -11.07 0.25 5.04
C LEU A 47 -12.23 0.62 4.09
N PRO A 48 -13.32 1.22 4.59
CA PRO A 48 -14.51 1.52 3.78
C PRO A 48 -14.24 2.54 2.66
N CYS A 49 -13.18 3.35 2.78
CA CYS A 49 -12.77 4.33 1.77
C CYS A 49 -11.82 3.77 0.71
N VAL A 50 -11.45 2.48 0.80
CA VAL A 50 -10.52 1.84 -0.11
C VAL A 50 -11.29 0.87 -0.99
N LEU A 51 -11.36 1.15 -2.29
CA LEU A 51 -11.98 0.23 -3.25
C LEU A 51 -11.16 -1.05 -3.41
N ARG A 52 -9.84 -0.89 -3.62
CA ARG A 52 -8.91 -2.03 -3.78
C ARG A 52 -7.46 -1.59 -3.63
N VAL A 53 -6.63 -2.46 -3.07
CA VAL A 53 -5.16 -2.39 -3.05
C VAL A 53 -4.61 -3.68 -3.66
N LEU A 54 -3.62 -3.52 -4.54
CA LEU A 54 -2.89 -4.60 -5.20
C LEU A 54 -1.40 -4.48 -4.86
N PRO A 55 -0.76 -5.53 -4.30
CA PRO A 55 0.68 -5.51 -4.09
C PRO A 55 1.41 -5.76 -5.42
N TRP A 56 2.55 -5.08 -5.59
CA TRP A 56 3.53 -5.43 -6.61
C TRP A 56 4.90 -5.50 -5.95
N PHE A 57 5.55 -6.65 -6.06
CA PHE A 57 6.91 -6.89 -5.60
C PHE A 57 7.89 -6.63 -6.74
N SER A 58 8.84 -5.72 -6.53
CA SER A 58 10.02 -5.59 -7.37
C SER A 58 10.88 -6.82 -7.12
N GLY A 59 10.69 -7.90 -7.89
CA GLY A 59 11.38 -9.18 -7.67
C GLY A 59 12.88 -8.98 -7.43
N GLY A 60 13.30 -9.12 -6.18
CA GLY A 60 14.70 -9.38 -5.84
C GLY A 60 14.92 -10.85 -6.13
N THR A 61 15.73 -11.13 -7.15
CA THR A 61 16.10 -12.49 -7.57
C THR A 61 16.58 -13.34 -6.39
N SER A 62 15.94 -14.50 -6.21
CA SER A 62 16.46 -15.86 -5.97
C SER A 62 15.36 -16.68 -5.27
N ALA A 63 14.62 -17.59 -5.91
CA ALA A 63 14.89 -18.46 -7.05
C ALA A 63 13.71 -18.53 -8.05
#